data_AF-A0A8H8UHW9-F1
#
_entry.id   AF-A0A8H8UHW9-F1
#
_cell.length_a   1.000
_cell.length_b   1.000
_cell.length_c   1.000
_cell.angle_alpha   90.00
_cell.angle_beta   90.00
_cell.angle_gamma   90.00
#
_symmetry.space_group_name_H-M   'P 1'
#
loop_
_entity.id
_entity.type
_entity.pdbx_description
1 polymer ?
#
loop_
_entity_poly.entity_id
_entity_poly.type
_entity_poly.pdbx_seq_one_letter_code
_entity_poly.pdbx_strand_id
1 'polypeptide(L)'
;MSSSDQTINLPQLILILVLGGLAIRYFFFSSNSPSTGNRGATSANNVRAREADVERIQQMFPQVSRRNIMWDLQRNGGNVVATTERILSGRGLEVPPQSFQPPLPSTTSSTTSTTTPKPARPLQPDLITRYNLGSKINNPPITAEEEEAEREKEEKKPQMQNSSWSANKGERQALLQRRREEMILAARRKMEAKVAAEASLGKQGI
;
A
#
# COMPACT_ATOMS: atom_id res chain seq x y z
N MET A 1 41.79 0.49 43.63
CA MET A 1 40.35 0.19 43.70
C MET A 1 39.67 1.41 44.31
N SER A 2 39.24 2.35 43.48
CA SER A 2 38.59 3.59 43.93
C SER A 2 37.08 3.35 43.94
N SER A 3 36.55 2.92 45.09
CA SER A 3 35.12 2.96 45.33
C SER A 3 34.72 4.42 45.49
N SER A 4 34.09 4.97 44.45
CA SER A 4 33.41 6.24 44.56
C SER A 4 32.21 6.03 45.48
N ASP A 5 32.27 6.56 46.69
CA ASP A 5 31.09 6.73 47.54
C ASP A 5 30.10 7.63 46.81
N GLN A 6 29.29 7.03 45.94
CA GLN A 6 28.23 7.69 45.19
C GLN A 6 27.12 8.01 46.20
N THR A 7 27.25 9.18 46.81
CA THR A 7 26.18 9.81 47.58
C THR A 7 25.06 10.14 46.60
N ILE A 8 24.16 9.17 46.38
CA ILE A 8 22.97 9.35 45.54
C ILE A 8 22.11 10.39 46.26
N ASN A 9 22.22 11.62 45.81
CA ASN A 9 21.45 12.73 46.33
C ASN A 9 19.97 12.49 46.03
N LEU A 10 19.10 12.74 47.01
CA LEU A 10 17.65 12.62 46.87
C LEU A 10 17.08 13.25 45.57
N PRO A 11 17.52 14.45 45.12
CA PRO A 11 17.08 14.99 43.82
C PRO A 11 17.49 14.14 42.60
N GLN A 12 18.62 13.45 42.65
CA GLN A 12 19.10 12.59 41.56
C GLN A 12 18.26 11.31 41.47
N LEU A 13 17.78 10.79 42.61
CA LEU A 13 16.87 9.65 42.66
C LEU A 13 15.51 9.97 42.03
N ILE A 14 14.97 11.17 42.30
CA ILE A 14 13.75 11.67 41.67
C ILE A 14 13.93 11.77 40.15
N LEU A 15 15.07 12.30 39.70
CA LEU A 15 15.37 12.47 38.28
C LEU A 15 15.44 11.12 37.57
N ILE A 16 16.12 10.12 38.17
CA ILE A 16 16.18 8.75 37.65
C ILE A 16 14.79 8.11 37.61
N LEU A 17 13.94 8.32 38.62
CA LEU A 17 12.59 7.77 38.66
C LEU A 17 11.69 8.38 37.57
N VAL A 18 11.81 9.69 37.33
CA VAL A 18 11.09 10.38 36.24
C VAL A 18 11.59 9.90 34.88
N LEU A 19 12.91 9.84 34.67
CA LEU A 19 13.50 9.38 33.40
C LEU A 19 13.18 7.90 33.13
N GLY A 20 13.27 7.05 34.14
CA GLY A 20 12.93 5.63 34.07
C GLY A 20 11.45 5.41 33.84
N GLY A 21 10.57 6.15 34.53
CA GLY A 21 9.13 6.11 34.30
C GLY A 21 8.74 6.59 32.91
N LEU A 22 9.39 7.64 32.40
CA LEU A 22 9.17 8.14 31.04
C LEU A 22 9.69 7.16 29.99
N ALA A 23 10.84 6.52 30.23
CA ALA A 23 11.40 5.47 29.37
C ALA A 23 10.50 4.24 29.34
N ILE A 24 10.01 3.74 30.47
CA ILE A 24 9.07 2.62 30.52
C ILE A 24 7.75 3.02 29.84
N ARG A 25 7.22 4.21 30.09
CA ARG A 25 6.01 4.71 29.41
C ARG A 25 6.23 4.81 27.90
N TYR A 26 7.38 5.27 27.46
CA TYR A 26 7.66 5.40 26.03
C TYR A 26 8.02 4.06 25.37
N PHE A 27 8.64 3.11 26.06
CA PHE A 27 9.06 1.86 25.45
C PHE A 27 7.97 0.77 25.53
N PHE A 28 7.20 0.74 26.62
CA PHE A 28 6.14 -0.26 26.85
C PHE A 28 4.73 0.26 26.51
N PHE A 29 4.47 1.57 26.57
CA PHE A 29 3.14 2.14 26.29
C PHE A 29 3.07 3.07 25.06
N SER A 30 4.19 3.38 24.38
CA SER A 30 4.18 4.21 23.14
C SER A 30 3.77 3.44 21.88
N SER A 31 3.41 2.15 21.98
CA SER A 31 2.62 1.49 20.93
C SER A 31 1.26 2.16 20.71
N ASN A 32 0.85 3.07 21.61
CA ASN A 32 -0.38 3.84 21.50
C ASN A 32 -0.16 5.37 21.45
N SER A 33 0.93 5.83 20.82
CA SER A 33 1.05 7.24 20.43
C SER A 33 0.04 7.54 19.31
N PRO A 34 -0.92 8.48 19.49
CA PRO A 34 -1.74 8.94 18.39
C PRO A 34 -0.84 9.82 17.51
N SER A 35 -0.19 9.20 16.53
CA SER A 35 0.48 9.93 15.47
C SER A 35 -0.57 10.77 14.72
N THR A 36 -0.50 12.09 14.94
CA THR A 36 -1.26 13.14 14.24
C THR A 36 -0.72 13.35 12.81
N GLY A 37 -0.40 12.27 12.09
CA GLY A 37 0.11 12.34 10.73
C GLY A 37 -0.31 11.12 9.94
N ASN A 38 -0.87 11.34 8.74
CA ASN A 38 -1.17 10.33 7.72
C ASN A 38 -2.45 9.46 7.82
N ARG A 39 -3.49 9.87 8.54
CA ARG A 39 -4.80 9.19 8.44
C ARG A 39 -5.50 9.33 7.08
N GLY A 40 -5.07 10.23 6.19
CA GLY A 40 -5.73 10.45 4.89
C GLY A 40 -5.48 9.35 3.84
N ALA A 41 -4.23 8.89 3.70
CA ALA A 41 -3.87 7.93 2.63
C ALA A 41 -4.32 6.50 2.92
N THR A 42 -4.24 6.07 4.18
CA THR A 42 -4.70 4.74 4.60
C THR A 42 -6.22 4.67 4.64
N SER A 43 -6.90 5.76 5.02
CA SER A 43 -8.37 5.80 5.03
C SER A 43 -8.95 5.71 3.62
N ALA A 44 -8.38 6.38 2.62
CA ALA A 44 -8.88 6.29 1.24
C ALA A 44 -8.76 4.87 0.66
N ASN A 45 -7.66 4.17 0.91
CA ASN A 45 -7.51 2.76 0.49
C ASN A 45 -8.46 1.83 1.25
N ASN A 46 -8.66 2.07 2.55
CA ASN A 46 -9.63 1.32 3.34
C ASN A 46 -11.08 1.56 2.90
N VAL A 47 -11.43 2.77 2.48
CA VAL A 47 -12.77 3.08 1.94
C VAL A 47 -13.01 2.33 0.63
N ARG A 48 -12.05 2.33 -0.31
CA ARG A 48 -12.17 1.57 -1.56
C ARG A 48 -12.21 0.06 -1.35
N ALA A 49 -11.38 -0.47 -0.45
CA ALA A 49 -11.41 -1.89 -0.10
C ALA A 49 -12.78 -2.28 0.49
N ARG A 50 -13.34 -1.43 1.36
CA ARG A 50 -14.69 -1.62 1.91
C ARG A 50 -15.77 -1.57 0.83
N GLU A 51 -15.66 -0.71 -0.17
CA GLU A 51 -16.63 -0.69 -1.28
C GLU A 51 -16.66 -2.01 -2.04
N ALA A 52 -15.49 -2.59 -2.36
CA ALA A 52 -15.38 -3.89 -3.02
C ALA A 52 -15.95 -5.03 -2.15
N ASP A 53 -15.70 -4.98 -0.84
CA ASP A 53 -16.23 -5.95 0.11
C ASP A 53 -17.76 -5.84 0.26
N VAL A 54 -18.31 -4.62 0.26
CA VAL A 54 -19.76 -4.37 0.23
C VAL A 54 -20.39 -4.97 -1.03
N GLU A 55 -19.78 -4.78 -2.20
CA GLU A 55 -20.26 -5.36 -3.46
C GLU A 55 -20.28 -6.88 -3.44
N ARG A 56 -19.22 -7.51 -2.91
CA ARG A 56 -19.17 -8.98 -2.74
C ARG A 56 -20.33 -9.48 -1.87
N ILE A 57 -20.58 -8.85 -0.72
CA ILE A 57 -21.68 -9.24 0.17
C ILE A 57 -23.04 -9.00 -0.51
N GLN A 58 -23.20 -7.90 -1.24
CA GLN A 58 -24.42 -7.58 -1.97
C GLN A 58 -24.73 -8.62 -3.07
N GLN A 59 -23.70 -9.18 -3.73
CA GLN A 59 -23.86 -10.26 -4.70
C GLN A 59 -24.33 -11.57 -4.07
N MET A 60 -23.88 -11.89 -2.86
CA MET A 60 -24.30 -13.09 -2.12
C MET A 60 -25.68 -12.91 -1.47
N PHE A 61 -26.02 -11.70 -1.03
CA PHE A 61 -27.22 -11.38 -0.27
C PHE A 61 -27.94 -10.16 -0.87
N PRO A 62 -28.60 -10.29 -2.04
CA PRO A 62 -29.29 -9.18 -2.71
C PRO A 62 -30.43 -8.58 -1.89
N GLN A 63 -31.00 -9.34 -0.96
CA GLN A 63 -32.06 -8.90 -0.04
C GLN A 63 -31.57 -7.97 1.07
N VAL A 64 -30.26 -7.93 1.34
CA VAL A 64 -29.68 -7.06 2.37
C VAL A 64 -29.32 -5.71 1.75
N SER A 65 -29.71 -4.63 2.40
CA SER A 65 -29.43 -3.30 1.89
C SER A 65 -27.93 -2.95 1.98
N ARG A 66 -27.39 -2.37 0.91
CA ARG A 66 -26.00 -1.89 0.83
C ARG A 66 -25.60 -1.01 2.02
N ARG A 67 -26.52 -0.16 2.50
CA ARG A 67 -26.32 0.75 3.63
C ARG A 67 -26.07 -0.01 4.93
N ASN A 68 -26.82 -1.09 5.18
CA ASN A 68 -26.68 -1.91 6.38
C ASN A 68 -25.36 -2.67 6.35
N ILE A 69 -24.96 -3.20 5.18
CA ILE A 69 -23.68 -3.89 4.97
C ILE A 69 -22.52 -2.94 5.29
N MET A 70 -22.54 -1.72 4.74
CA MET A 70 -21.46 -0.78 4.96
C MET A 70 -21.35 -0.33 6.42
N TRP A 71 -22.49 -0.19 7.10
CA TRP A 71 -22.51 0.11 8.53
C TRP A 71 -21.91 -1.00 9.38
N ASP A 72 -22.28 -2.26 9.10
CA ASP A 72 -21.76 -3.42 9.81
C ASP A 72 -20.25 -3.58 9.56
N LEU A 73 -19.79 -3.42 8.31
CA LEU A 73 -18.37 -3.44 7.96
C LEU A 73 -17.60 -2.31 8.64
N GLN A 74 -18.20 -1.13 8.77
CA GLN A 74 -17.55 -0.02 9.46
C GLN A 74 -17.30 -0.34 10.93
N ARG A 75 -18.25 -1.00 11.62
CA ARG A 75 -18.12 -1.38 13.03
C ARG A 75 -17.23 -2.60 13.24
N ASN A 76 -17.30 -3.57 12.33
CA ASN A 76 -16.53 -4.82 12.40
C ASN A 76 -15.15 -4.71 11.75
N GLY A 77 -14.66 -3.49 11.47
CA GLY A 77 -13.31 -3.24 10.96
C GLY A 77 -13.07 -3.68 9.51
N GLY A 78 -14.11 -3.93 8.72
CA GLY A 78 -14.03 -4.45 7.35
C GLY A 78 -14.03 -5.97 7.26
N ASN A 79 -14.39 -6.68 8.33
CA ASN A 79 -14.46 -8.14 8.29
C ASN A 79 -15.71 -8.64 7.54
N VAL A 80 -15.50 -9.08 6.29
CA VAL A 80 -16.53 -9.66 5.43
C VAL A 80 -17.14 -10.91 6.04
N VAL A 81 -16.30 -11.82 6.56
CA VAL A 81 -16.75 -13.12 7.09
C VAL A 81 -17.66 -12.93 8.30
N ALA A 82 -17.30 -12.05 9.23
CA ALA A 82 -18.16 -11.75 10.38
C ALA A 82 -19.53 -11.21 9.95
N THR A 83 -19.56 -10.43 8.86
CA THR A 83 -20.79 -9.86 8.31
C THR A 83 -21.63 -10.96 7.63
N THR A 84 -21.01 -11.86 6.87
CA THR A 84 -21.71 -12.97 6.23
C THR A 84 -22.29 -13.95 7.25
N GLU A 85 -21.54 -14.31 8.29
CA GLU A 85 -22.02 -15.16 9.39
C GLU A 85 -23.21 -14.54 10.12
N ARG A 86 -23.20 -13.22 10.33
CA ARG A 86 -24.31 -12.49 10.94
C ARG A 86 -25.57 -12.49 10.07
N ILE A 87 -25.40 -12.42 8.75
CA ILE A 87 -26.52 -12.51 7.81
C ILE A 87 -27.08 -13.94 7.79
N LEU A 88 -26.22 -14.96 7.76
CA LEU A 88 -26.60 -16.37 7.72
C LEU A 88 -27.25 -16.84 9.02
N SER A 89 -26.85 -16.31 10.18
CA SER A 89 -27.48 -16.60 11.47
C SER A 89 -28.89 -16.03 11.63
N GLY A 90 -29.43 -15.36 10.62
CA GLY A 90 -30.83 -14.91 10.58
C GLY A 90 -31.14 -13.69 11.46
N ARG A 91 -30.16 -13.17 12.20
CA ARG A 91 -30.33 -11.96 13.05
C ARG A 91 -30.44 -10.66 12.25
N GLY A 92 -30.11 -10.70 10.95
CA GLY A 92 -30.04 -9.51 10.10
C GLY A 92 -28.93 -8.53 10.51
N LEU A 93 -28.68 -7.54 9.67
CA LEU A 93 -27.73 -6.47 9.97
C LEU A 93 -28.41 -5.35 10.77
N GLU A 94 -27.66 -4.72 11.67
CA GLU A 94 -28.16 -3.60 12.47
C GLU A 94 -28.54 -2.42 11.58
N VAL A 95 -29.69 -1.81 11.86
CA VAL A 95 -30.17 -0.65 11.10
C VAL A 95 -29.26 0.54 11.40
N PRO A 96 -28.61 1.13 10.37
CA PRO A 96 -27.74 2.26 10.55
C PRO A 96 -28.53 3.49 11.04
N PRO A 97 -27.95 4.31 11.93
CA PRO A 97 -28.57 5.57 12.35
C PRO A 97 -28.74 6.50 11.15
N GLN A 98 -29.74 7.39 11.20
CA GLN A 98 -30.02 8.30 10.08
C GLN A 98 -28.87 9.27 9.78
N SER A 99 -27.99 9.52 10.76
CA SER A 99 -26.76 10.30 10.59
C SER A 99 -25.68 9.58 9.77
N PHE A 100 -25.79 8.27 9.54
CA PHE A 100 -24.86 7.55 8.70
C PHE A 100 -25.12 7.88 7.23
N GLN A 101 -24.30 8.80 6.70
CA GLN A 101 -24.27 9.13 5.29
C GLN A 101 -23.23 8.26 4.58
N PRO A 102 -23.67 7.27 3.80
CA PRO A 102 -22.77 6.49 2.98
C PRO A 102 -22.03 7.42 1.98
N PRO A 103 -20.72 7.25 1.75
CA PRO A 103 -20.06 7.93 0.64
C PRO A 103 -20.80 7.54 -0.65
N LEU A 104 -21.23 8.54 -1.42
CA LEU A 104 -21.91 8.32 -2.68
C LEU A 104 -20.97 7.53 -3.59
N PRO A 105 -21.42 6.43 -4.22
CA PRO A 105 -20.60 5.73 -5.19
C PRO A 105 -20.22 6.76 -6.25
N SER A 106 -18.92 7.03 -6.37
CA SER A 106 -18.41 7.79 -7.50
C SER A 106 -18.73 6.94 -8.72
N THR A 107 -19.75 7.35 -9.49
CA THR A 107 -20.05 6.76 -10.78
C THR A 107 -18.79 6.90 -11.63
N THR A 108 -17.97 5.86 -11.67
CA THR A 108 -17.06 5.63 -12.78
C THR A 108 -17.95 5.31 -13.96
N SER A 109 -18.50 6.36 -14.59
CA SER A 109 -18.88 6.30 -15.98
C SER A 109 -17.70 5.71 -16.72
N SER A 110 -17.90 4.54 -17.31
CA SER A 110 -17.07 3.94 -18.33
C SER A 110 -16.64 5.04 -19.30
N THR A 111 -15.44 5.57 -19.07
CA THR A 111 -14.90 6.67 -19.87
C THR A 111 -14.38 6.02 -21.13
N THR A 112 -15.22 6.00 -22.17
CA THR A 112 -14.75 6.11 -23.53
C THR A 112 -13.61 7.12 -23.55
N SER A 113 -12.46 6.68 -24.04
CA SER A 113 -11.22 7.42 -24.13
C SER A 113 -11.39 8.66 -25.02
N THR A 114 -11.92 9.73 -24.46
CA THR A 114 -11.80 11.08 -25.02
C THR A 114 -10.56 11.71 -24.39
N THR A 115 -9.57 11.96 -25.23
CA THR A 115 -8.32 12.63 -24.93
C THR A 115 -8.57 14.06 -24.43
N THR A 116 -8.74 14.23 -23.13
CA THR A 116 -8.62 15.55 -22.49
C THR A 116 -7.18 15.75 -22.01
N PRO A 117 -6.55 16.90 -22.30
CA PRO A 117 -5.17 17.15 -21.90
C PRO A 117 -5.10 17.21 -20.37
N LYS A 118 -4.28 16.34 -19.78
CA LYS A 118 -4.01 16.34 -18.34
C LYS A 118 -3.35 17.67 -17.96
N PRO A 119 -3.77 18.33 -16.86
CA PRO A 119 -3.06 19.50 -16.36
C PRO A 119 -1.61 19.11 -16.05
N ALA A 120 -0.67 19.96 -16.46
CA ALA A 120 0.77 19.75 -16.29
C ALA A 120 1.07 19.44 -14.82
N ARG A 121 1.48 18.20 -14.55
CA ARG A 121 1.97 17.81 -13.23
C ARG A 121 3.15 18.74 -12.89
N PRO A 122 3.27 19.22 -11.64
CA PRO A 122 4.47 19.92 -11.22
C PRO A 122 5.70 19.06 -11.56
N LEU A 123 6.83 19.67 -11.93
CA LEU A 123 8.12 19.01 -12.24
C LEU A 123 8.55 18.13 -11.05
N GLN A 124 7.97 16.94 -10.94
CA GLN A 124 8.45 15.91 -10.04
C GLN A 124 9.75 15.41 -10.66
N PRO A 125 10.84 15.27 -9.88
CA PRO A 125 12.08 14.72 -10.41
C PRO A 125 11.81 13.34 -11.00
N ASP A 126 12.43 13.06 -12.16
CA ASP A 126 12.26 11.80 -12.87
C ASP A 126 12.47 10.61 -11.93
N LEU A 127 11.63 9.58 -12.08
CA LEU A 127 11.70 8.38 -11.24
C LEU A 127 13.08 7.71 -11.33
N ILE A 128 13.75 7.82 -12.48
CA ILE A 128 15.12 7.34 -12.70
C ILE A 128 16.09 8.02 -11.76
N THR A 129 16.04 9.35 -11.67
CA THR A 129 16.91 10.15 -10.80
C THR A 129 16.57 9.90 -9.33
N ARG A 130 15.27 9.82 -9.00
CA ARG A 130 14.81 9.58 -7.62
C ARG A 130 15.28 8.24 -7.06
N TYR A 131 15.38 7.22 -7.90
CA TYR A 131 15.81 5.87 -7.51
C TYR A 131 17.24 5.54 -7.97
N ASN A 132 18.01 6.52 -8.44
CA ASN A 132 19.39 6.34 -8.93
C ASN A 132 19.55 5.20 -9.96
N LEU A 133 18.57 5.03 -10.85
CA LEU A 133 18.54 3.94 -11.84
C LEU A 133 19.40 4.22 -13.09
N GLY A 134 20.09 5.36 -13.15
CA GLY A 134 20.89 5.78 -14.30
C GLY A 134 21.98 4.78 -14.70
N SER A 135 22.63 4.13 -13.72
CA SER A 135 23.66 3.11 -13.98
C SER A 135 23.11 1.86 -14.68
N LYS A 136 21.91 1.42 -14.30
CA LYS A 136 21.21 0.27 -14.90
C LYS A 136 20.72 0.53 -16.33
N ILE A 137 20.62 1.80 -16.70
CA ILE A 137 20.24 2.22 -18.06
C ILE A 137 21.49 2.29 -18.96
N ASN A 138 22.59 2.83 -18.43
CA ASN A 138 23.82 3.05 -19.20
C ASN A 138 24.62 1.74 -19.41
N ASN A 139 24.50 0.79 -18.49
CA ASN A 139 24.92 -0.59 -18.67
C ASN A 139 23.65 -1.46 -18.75
N PRO A 140 22.97 -1.53 -19.91
CA PRO A 140 22.00 -2.59 -20.10
C PRO A 140 22.75 -3.93 -19.91
N PRO A 141 22.25 -4.89 -19.10
CA PRO A 141 22.84 -6.22 -19.07
C PRO A 141 22.89 -6.71 -20.52
N ILE A 142 24.08 -7.15 -20.93
CA ILE A 142 24.49 -7.32 -22.33
C ILE A 142 23.66 -8.37 -23.07
N THR A 143 22.83 -9.13 -22.37
CA THR A 143 21.84 -9.99 -22.99
C THR A 143 20.55 -9.92 -22.17
N ALA A 144 19.43 -9.69 -22.87
CA ALA A 144 18.12 -10.04 -22.33
C ALA A 144 18.07 -11.52 -21.91
N GLU A 145 18.98 -12.34 -22.46
CA GLU A 145 19.22 -13.75 -22.15
C GLU A 145 19.94 -13.98 -20.80
N GLU A 146 20.71 -13.03 -20.24
CA GLU A 146 21.33 -13.17 -18.91
C GLU A 146 20.34 -12.82 -17.78
N GLU A 147 19.48 -11.82 -17.97
CA GLU A 147 18.35 -11.59 -17.04
C GLU A 147 17.32 -12.73 -17.13
N GLU A 148 17.14 -13.36 -18.29
CA GLU A 148 16.30 -14.54 -18.46
C GLU A 148 16.99 -15.79 -17.89
N ALA A 149 18.31 -15.94 -17.99
CA ALA A 149 19.07 -17.02 -17.35
C ALA A 149 19.20 -16.88 -15.82
N GLU A 150 19.19 -15.66 -15.27
CA GLU A 150 19.06 -15.44 -13.82
C GLU A 150 17.63 -15.71 -13.33
N ARG A 151 16.60 -15.38 -14.14
CA ARG A 151 15.20 -15.79 -13.90
C ARG A 151 15.05 -17.31 -13.96
N GLU A 152 15.65 -17.99 -14.93
CA GLU A 152 15.61 -19.45 -15.08
C GLU A 152 16.38 -20.20 -13.99
N LYS A 153 17.45 -19.61 -13.44
CA LYS A 153 18.15 -20.15 -12.27
C LYS A 153 17.35 -19.99 -10.97
N GLU A 154 16.50 -18.96 -10.85
CA GLU A 154 15.53 -18.84 -9.74
C GLU A 154 14.22 -19.64 -9.99
N GLU A 155 13.85 -19.92 -11.24
CA GLU A 155 12.65 -20.69 -11.62
C GLU A 155 12.82 -22.22 -11.50
N LYS A 156 14.02 -22.74 -11.28
CA LYS A 156 14.26 -24.15 -10.90
C LYS A 156 13.95 -24.48 -9.43
N LYS A 157 13.24 -23.60 -8.72
CA LYS A 157 12.48 -23.97 -7.51
C LYS A 157 10.99 -23.98 -7.88
N PRO A 158 10.23 -25.01 -7.44
CA PRO A 158 8.91 -25.30 -7.97
C PRO A 158 8.04 -24.04 -7.96
N GLN A 159 7.64 -23.67 -9.17
CA GLN A 159 6.76 -22.58 -9.56
C GLN A 159 5.35 -22.84 -9.02
N MET A 160 5.22 -22.84 -7.68
CA MET A 160 3.93 -23.00 -7.01
C MET A 160 4.02 -22.49 -5.58
N GLN A 161 4.36 -21.22 -5.41
CA GLN A 161 4.03 -20.50 -4.19
C GLN A 161 3.73 -19.06 -4.58
N ASN A 162 2.43 -18.77 -4.61
CA ASN A 162 1.82 -17.45 -4.56
C ASN A 162 2.78 -16.42 -4.00
N SER A 163 2.94 -15.28 -4.69
CA SER A 163 3.64 -14.07 -4.27
C SER A 163 3.44 -13.78 -2.78
N SER A 164 4.21 -14.47 -1.95
CA SER A 164 4.08 -14.47 -0.50
C SER A 164 5.11 -13.48 -0.07
N TRP A 165 4.64 -12.27 0.14
CA TRP A 165 5.36 -11.19 0.77
C TRP A 165 6.13 -11.77 1.97
N SER A 166 7.46 -11.85 1.85
CA SER A 166 8.27 -12.64 2.77
C SER A 166 8.05 -12.19 4.22
N ALA A 167 8.06 -13.11 5.18
CA ALA A 167 7.82 -12.77 6.59
C ALA A 167 8.92 -11.84 7.15
N ASN A 168 10.12 -11.89 6.58
CA ASN A 168 11.24 -11.03 6.92
C ASN A 168 11.09 -9.63 6.32
N LYS A 169 11.15 -8.60 7.16
CA LYS A 169 11.01 -7.19 6.76
C LYS A 169 12.08 -6.76 5.75
N GLY A 170 13.33 -7.20 5.92
CA GLY A 170 14.44 -6.81 5.06
C GLY A 170 14.30 -7.35 3.64
N GLU A 171 14.07 -8.66 3.52
CA GLU A 171 13.86 -9.33 2.22
C GLU A 171 12.65 -8.77 1.46
N ARG A 172 11.56 -8.52 2.17
CA ARG A 172 10.35 -7.92 1.62
C ARG A 172 10.60 -6.52 1.10
N GLN A 173 11.33 -5.68 1.86
CA GLN A 173 11.70 -4.35 1.40
C GLN A 173 12.57 -4.42 0.14
N ALA A 174 13.56 -5.31 0.11
CA ALA A 174 14.41 -5.53 -1.07
C ALA A 174 13.61 -6.01 -2.29
N LEU A 175 12.68 -6.94 -2.11
CA LEU A 175 11.83 -7.46 -3.18
C LEU A 175 10.90 -6.39 -3.75
N LEU A 176 10.28 -5.56 -2.89
CA LEU A 176 9.44 -4.45 -3.35
C LEU A 176 10.24 -3.37 -4.06
N GLN A 177 11.48 -3.12 -3.61
CA GLN A 177 12.40 -2.22 -4.31
C GLN A 177 12.71 -2.77 -5.70
N ARG A 178 13.17 -4.02 -5.82
CA ARG A 178 13.42 -4.66 -7.12
C ARG A 178 12.22 -4.59 -8.06
N ARG A 179 11.03 -4.98 -7.61
CA ARG A 179 9.81 -4.91 -8.41
C ARG A 179 9.46 -3.49 -8.86
N ARG A 180 9.73 -2.48 -8.04
CA ARG A 180 9.54 -1.07 -8.39
C ARG A 180 10.54 -0.62 -9.45
N GLU A 181 11.81 -0.97 -9.30
CA GLU A 181 12.87 -0.65 -10.27
C GLU A 181 12.57 -1.28 -11.63
N GLU A 182 12.21 -2.56 -11.66
CA GLU A 182 11.81 -3.28 -12.87
C GLU A 182 10.63 -2.61 -13.58
N MET A 183 9.60 -2.24 -12.82
CA MET A 183 8.43 -1.55 -13.38
C MET A 183 8.82 -0.21 -14.02
N ILE A 184 9.73 0.54 -13.40
CA ILE A 184 10.20 1.83 -13.93
C ILE A 184 10.97 1.63 -15.25
N LEU A 185 11.86 0.64 -15.30
CA LEU A 185 12.64 0.33 -16.51
C LEU A 185 11.75 -0.20 -17.63
N ALA A 186 10.82 -1.11 -17.34
CA ALA A 186 9.89 -1.66 -18.32
C ALA A 186 8.94 -0.58 -18.86
N ALA A 187 8.44 0.32 -18.00
CA ALA A 187 7.63 1.44 -18.43
C ALA A 187 8.39 2.37 -19.39
N ARG A 188 9.67 2.63 -19.13
CA ARG A 188 10.54 3.40 -20.03
C ARG A 188 10.72 2.70 -21.38
N ARG A 189 11.11 1.42 -21.40
CA ARG A 189 11.25 0.65 -22.66
C ARG A 189 9.96 0.69 -23.48
N LYS A 190 8.81 0.54 -22.82
CA LYS A 190 7.49 0.62 -23.47
C LYS A 190 7.18 2.01 -24.03
N MET A 191 7.60 3.08 -23.35
CA MET A 191 7.46 4.46 -23.85
C MET A 191 8.37 4.71 -25.04
N GLU A 192 9.64 4.29 -24.98
CA GLU A 192 10.60 4.43 -26.08
C GLU A 192 10.12 3.70 -27.34
N ALA A 193 9.62 2.46 -27.19
CA ALA A 193 9.03 1.70 -28.31
C ALA A 193 7.80 2.39 -28.93
N LYS A 194 6.94 2.99 -28.10
CA LYS A 194 5.77 3.74 -28.58
C LYS A 194 6.17 5.01 -29.33
N VAL A 195 7.12 5.78 -28.80
CA VAL A 195 7.62 7.00 -29.45
C VAL A 195 8.30 6.65 -30.77
N ALA A 196 9.06 5.55 -30.83
CA ALA A 196 9.66 5.07 -32.08
C ALA A 196 8.61 4.65 -33.11
N ALA A 197 7.54 3.96 -32.68
CA ALA A 197 6.43 3.57 -33.55
C ALA A 197 5.61 4.76 -34.05
N GLU A 198 5.35 5.76 -33.20
CA GLU A 198 4.69 7.01 -33.61
C GLU A 198 5.56 7.81 -34.60
N ALA A 199 6.88 7.85 -34.37
CA ALA A 199 7.82 8.50 -35.28
C ALA A 199 7.92 7.83 -36.66
N SER A 200 7.84 6.49 -36.73
CA SER A 200 7.82 5.78 -38.02
C SER A 200 6.49 5.94 -38.75
N LEU A 201 5.36 5.98 -38.02
CA LEU A 201 4.03 6.17 -38.60
C LEU A 201 3.84 7.59 -39.16
N GLY A 202 4.36 8.61 -38.48
CA GLY A 202 4.36 9.99 -38.97
C GLY A 202 5.22 10.23 -40.22
N LYS A 203 6.18 9.34 -40.51
CA LYS A 203 7.07 9.45 -41.68
C LYS A 203 6.51 8.76 -42.94
N GLN A 204 5.48 7.93 -42.82
CA GLN A 204 4.79 7.29 -43.96
C GLN A 204 3.56 8.06 -44.46
N GLY A 205 3.19 9.15 -43.78
CA GLY A 205 2.03 9.99 -44.11
C GLY A 205 2.36 11.30 -44.85
N ILE A 206 3.54 11.42 -45.45
CA ILE A 206 3.94 12.53 -46.34
C ILE A 206 4.41 11.95 -47.66
#